data_AF-A0A1H8NI70-F1
#
_entry.id   AF-A0A1H8NI70-F1
#
_cell.length_a   1.000
_cell.length_b   1.000
_cell.length_c   1.000
_cell.angle_alpha   90.00
_cell.angle_beta   90.00
_cell.angle_gamma   90.00
#
_symmetry.space_group_name_H-M   'P 1'
#
loop_
_entity.id
_entity.type
_entity.pdbx_description
1 polymer ?
#
loop_
_entity_poly.entity_id
_entity_poly.type
_entity_poly.pdbx_seq_one_letter_code
_entity_poly.pdbx_strand_id
1 'polypeptide(L)'
;MRKLATAREATPDPRKYVPAHAVAELLSDRNSRISIMQEAQASAMAEKAFNEGYLTPAMRGWATTLANEDPESFRTLLAKASRAFADFFKPVNRYQPGRTGDVDQGHDSDEAAAICSQLGLKPGALNG
;
A
#
# COMPACT_ATOMS: atom_id res chain seq x y z
N MET A 1 -74.56 -38.24 -13.10
CA MET A 1 -73.93 -37.06 -13.74
C MET A 1 -72.78 -36.57 -12.85
N ARG A 2 -71.51 -36.84 -13.19
CA ARG A 2 -70.35 -36.32 -12.45
C ARG A 2 -69.90 -35.02 -13.13
N LYS A 3 -69.95 -33.90 -12.43
CA LYS A 3 -69.43 -32.60 -12.89
C LYS A 3 -67.90 -32.62 -12.73
N LEU A 4 -67.18 -32.55 -13.85
CA LEU A 4 -65.74 -32.25 -13.88
C LEU A 4 -65.60 -30.75 -13.63
N ALA A 5 -65.40 -30.35 -12.37
CA ALA A 5 -65.06 -28.98 -12.03
C ALA A 5 -63.59 -28.76 -12.41
N THR A 6 -63.39 -28.05 -13.51
CA THR A 6 -62.13 -27.54 -14.03
C THR A 6 -61.33 -26.85 -12.92
N ALA A 7 -60.15 -27.38 -12.62
CA ALA A 7 -59.14 -26.70 -11.80
C ALA A 7 -58.77 -25.39 -12.52
N ARG A 8 -59.19 -24.29 -11.91
CA ARG A 8 -58.93 -22.93 -12.39
C ARG A 8 -57.46 -22.63 -12.12
N GLU A 9 -56.67 -22.62 -13.17
CA GLU A 9 -55.27 -22.24 -13.22
C GLU A 9 -55.13 -20.80 -12.71
N ALA A 10 -54.79 -20.66 -11.43
CA ALA A 10 -54.45 -19.37 -10.84
C ALA A 10 -53.07 -19.00 -11.39
N THR A 11 -53.02 -18.05 -12.32
CA THR A 11 -51.77 -17.48 -12.84
C THR A 11 -50.87 -17.08 -11.67
N PRO A 12 -49.72 -17.74 -11.46
CA PRO A 12 -48.85 -17.44 -10.33
C PRO A 12 -48.37 -15.98 -10.44
N ASP A 13 -48.58 -15.20 -9.39
CA ASP A 13 -48.14 -13.79 -9.35
C ASP A 13 -46.60 -13.74 -9.39
N PRO A 14 -45.99 -13.23 -10.47
CA PRO A 14 -44.53 -13.21 -10.64
C PRO A 14 -43.83 -12.29 -9.63
N ARG A 15 -44.56 -11.39 -8.95
CA ARG A 15 -44.01 -10.57 -7.85
C ARG A 15 -43.95 -11.34 -6.53
N LYS A 16 -44.74 -12.41 -6.37
CA LYS A 16 -44.70 -13.30 -5.20
C LYS A 16 -43.75 -14.48 -5.38
N TYR A 17 -43.48 -14.87 -6.62
CA TYR A 17 -42.52 -15.91 -6.97
C TYR A 17 -41.19 -15.30 -7.39
N VAL A 18 -40.36 -14.94 -6.41
CA VAL A 18 -38.94 -14.73 -6.70
C VAL A 18 -38.31 -16.11 -6.87
N PRO A 19 -37.72 -16.45 -8.04
CA PRO A 19 -37.10 -17.74 -8.22
C PRO A 19 -35.96 -17.89 -7.21
N ALA A 20 -36.04 -18.90 -6.33
CA ALA A 20 -35.00 -19.15 -5.33
C ALA A 20 -33.61 -19.28 -5.96
N HIS A 21 -33.55 -19.83 -7.19
CA HIS A 21 -32.35 -19.89 -8.01
C HIS A 21 -31.77 -18.52 -8.36
N ALA A 22 -32.60 -17.60 -8.86
CA ALA A 22 -32.16 -16.25 -9.25
C ALA A 22 -31.66 -15.45 -8.03
N VAL A 23 -32.25 -15.66 -6.85
CA VAL A 23 -31.75 -15.07 -5.59
C VAL A 23 -30.41 -15.67 -5.18
N ALA A 24 -30.27 -16.99 -5.29
CA ALA A 24 -29.02 -17.68 -4.97
C ALA A 24 -27.87 -17.21 -5.88
N GLU A 25 -28.13 -17.07 -7.19
CA GLU A 25 -27.17 -16.52 -8.15
C GLU A 25 -26.80 -15.07 -7.82
N LEU A 26 -27.78 -14.22 -7.51
CA LEU A 26 -27.53 -12.83 -7.14
C LEU A 26 -26.71 -12.70 -5.85
N LEU A 27 -26.98 -13.56 -4.84
CA LEU A 27 -26.20 -13.59 -3.61
C LEU A 27 -24.78 -14.09 -3.86
N SER A 28 -24.61 -15.08 -4.73
CA SER A 28 -23.30 -15.59 -5.14
C SER A 28 -22.48 -14.51 -5.85
N ASP A 29 -23.06 -13.83 -6.85
CA ASP A 29 -22.43 -12.72 -7.57
C ASP A 29 -22.08 -11.57 -6.61
N ARG A 30 -23.01 -11.17 -5.72
CA ARG A 30 -22.74 -10.16 -4.70
C ARG A 30 -21.56 -10.56 -3.81
N ASN A 31 -21.54 -11.79 -3.30
CA ASN A 31 -20.48 -12.27 -2.41
C ASN A 31 -19.13 -12.29 -3.15
N SER A 32 -19.11 -12.69 -4.42
CA SER A 32 -17.90 -12.66 -5.25
C SER A 32 -17.35 -11.24 -5.42
N ARG A 33 -18.23 -10.26 -5.69
CA ARG A 33 -17.83 -8.85 -5.82
C ARG A 33 -17.31 -8.30 -4.49
N ILE A 34 -17.97 -8.61 -3.38
CA ILE A 34 -17.51 -8.21 -2.06
C ILE A 34 -16.13 -8.78 -1.77
N SER A 35 -15.89 -10.06 -2.07
CA SER A 35 -14.60 -10.71 -1.88
C SER A 35 -13.49 -10.04 -2.70
N ILE A 36 -13.73 -9.76 -3.99
CA ILE A 36 -12.77 -9.05 -4.85
C ILE A 36 -12.47 -7.65 -4.30
N MET A 37 -13.49 -6.93 -3.84
CA MET A 37 -13.30 -5.60 -3.25
C MET A 37 -12.49 -5.65 -1.96
N GLN A 38 -12.71 -6.65 -1.10
CA GLN A 38 -11.95 -6.84 0.14
C GLN A 38 -10.48 -7.14 -0.14
N GLU A 39 -10.19 -8.01 -1.11
CA GLU A 39 -8.82 -8.32 -1.52
C GLU A 39 -8.09 -7.10 -2.08
N ALA A 40 -8.75 -6.32 -2.95
CA ALA A 40 -8.21 -5.08 -3.47
C ALA A 40 -7.93 -4.05 -2.36
N GLN A 41 -8.83 -3.93 -1.38
CA GLN A 41 -8.65 -3.04 -0.23
C GLN A 41 -7.48 -3.47 0.66
N ALA A 42 -7.33 -4.77 0.92
CA ALA A 42 -6.22 -5.31 1.70
C ALA A 42 -4.87 -5.03 1.02
N SER A 43 -4.78 -5.30 -0.29
CA SER A 43 -3.59 -5.00 -1.09
C SER A 43 -3.27 -3.50 -1.07
N ALA A 44 -4.26 -2.64 -1.30
CA ALA A 44 -4.07 -1.19 -1.27
C ALA A 44 -3.59 -0.68 0.11
N MET A 45 -4.06 -1.28 1.21
CA MET A 45 -3.66 -0.90 2.55
C MET A 45 -2.20 -1.28 2.84
N ALA A 46 -1.78 -2.49 2.45
CA ALA A 46 -0.41 -2.95 2.58
C ALA A 46 0.55 -2.11 1.70
N GLU A 47 0.16 -1.81 0.47
CA GLU A 47 0.91 -0.92 -0.44
C GLU A 47 1.09 0.48 0.14
N LYS A 48 0.01 1.06 0.69
CA LYS A 48 0.08 2.38 1.34
C LYS A 48 1.05 2.36 2.51
N ALA A 49 0.98 1.35 3.39
CA ALA A 49 1.88 1.22 4.52
C ALA A 49 3.36 1.05 4.10
N PHE A 50 3.61 0.33 3.01
CA PHE A 50 4.94 0.22 2.42
C PHE A 50 5.45 1.55 1.88
N ASN A 51 4.65 2.27 1.09
CA ASN A 51 5.03 3.58 0.54
C ASN A 51 5.22 4.62 1.65
N GLU A 52 4.45 4.49 2.71
CA GLU A 52 4.63 5.26 3.93
C GLU A 52 5.83 4.78 4.76
N GLY A 53 6.56 3.73 4.40
CA GLY A 53 7.78 3.33 5.12
C GLY A 53 7.54 2.74 6.51
N TYR A 54 6.33 2.25 6.77
CA TYR A 54 6.03 1.40 7.93
C TYR A 54 6.50 -0.03 7.70
N LEU A 55 6.57 -0.47 6.45
CA LEU A 55 6.90 -1.83 6.05
C LEU A 55 8.13 -1.86 5.13
N THR A 56 8.88 -2.96 5.20
CA THR A 56 9.95 -3.27 4.23
C THR A 56 9.40 -4.11 3.06
N PRO A 57 10.11 -4.20 1.92
CA PRO A 57 9.64 -5.00 0.78
C PRO A 57 9.41 -6.47 1.13
N ALA A 58 10.25 -7.04 2.00
CA ALA A 58 10.13 -8.43 2.45
C ALA A 58 8.84 -8.69 3.25
N MET A 59 8.27 -7.65 3.88
CA MET A 59 7.04 -7.77 4.67
C MET A 59 5.77 -7.65 3.83
N ARG A 60 5.85 -7.28 2.54
CA ARG A 60 4.67 -6.97 1.72
C ARG A 60 3.72 -8.16 1.57
N GLY A 61 4.25 -9.35 1.30
CA GLY A 61 3.44 -10.56 1.13
C GLY A 61 2.65 -10.88 2.41
N TRP A 62 3.36 -10.97 3.54
CA TRP A 62 2.76 -11.18 4.85
C TRP A 62 1.74 -10.10 5.23
N ALA A 63 2.07 -8.82 4.99
CA ALA A 63 1.18 -7.70 5.30
C ALA A 63 -0.12 -7.75 4.47
N THR A 64 -0.04 -8.16 3.22
CA THR A 64 -1.21 -8.32 2.35
C THR A 64 -2.10 -9.46 2.85
N THR A 65 -1.51 -10.60 3.24
CA THR A 65 -2.25 -11.71 3.84
C THR A 65 -2.92 -11.29 5.14
N LEU A 66 -2.19 -10.63 6.05
CA LEU A 66 -2.75 -10.15 7.32
C LEU A 66 -3.87 -9.13 7.10
N ALA A 67 -3.71 -8.20 6.16
CA ALA A 67 -4.75 -7.22 5.84
C ALA A 67 -6.01 -7.85 5.21
N ASN A 68 -5.89 -9.03 4.58
CA ASN A 68 -7.01 -9.77 4.02
C ASN A 68 -7.73 -10.60 5.10
N GLU A 69 -6.97 -11.29 5.95
CA GLU A 69 -7.49 -12.14 7.03
C GLU A 69 -8.04 -11.33 8.21
N ASP A 70 -7.32 -10.31 8.64
CA ASP A 70 -7.67 -9.44 9.77
C ASP A 70 -7.22 -7.97 9.54
N PRO A 71 -8.08 -7.18 8.85
CA PRO A 71 -7.82 -5.76 8.62
C PRO A 71 -7.62 -4.94 9.91
N GLU A 72 -8.27 -5.31 11.01
CA GLU A 72 -8.21 -4.55 12.27
C GLU A 72 -6.89 -4.79 13.00
N SER A 73 -6.41 -6.02 13.00
CA SER A 73 -5.05 -6.33 13.50
C SER A 73 -4.00 -5.61 12.67
N PHE A 74 -4.14 -5.57 11.35
CA PHE A 74 -3.23 -4.82 10.50
C PHE A 74 -3.24 -3.31 10.81
N ARG A 75 -4.43 -2.70 10.99
CA ARG A 75 -4.54 -1.29 11.41
C ARG A 75 -3.90 -1.03 12.78
N THR A 76 -4.12 -1.93 13.74
CA THR A 76 -3.54 -1.83 15.08
C THR A 76 -2.01 -1.91 15.04
N LEU A 77 -1.46 -2.75 14.17
CA LEU A 77 -0.03 -2.82 13.93
C LEU A 77 0.50 -1.50 13.38
N LEU A 78 -0.14 -0.93 12.36
CA LEU A 78 0.29 0.34 11.78
C LEU A 78 0.20 1.50 12.78
N ALA A 79 -0.81 1.49 13.66
CA ALA A 79 -0.94 2.50 14.71
C ALA A 79 0.21 2.48 15.73
N LYS A 80 0.84 1.32 15.94
CA LYS A 80 1.97 1.15 16.86
C LYS A 80 3.33 1.19 16.16
N ALA A 81 3.37 0.95 14.85
CA ALA A 81 4.59 0.91 14.08
C ALA A 81 5.19 2.32 13.94
N SER A 82 6.50 2.41 14.04
CA SER A 82 7.22 3.63 13.65
C SER A 82 7.46 3.64 12.15
N ARG A 83 7.62 4.83 11.60
CA ARG A 83 7.91 5.06 10.17
C ARG A 83 9.40 4.84 9.86
N ALA A 84 9.99 3.78 10.42
CA ALA A 84 11.44 3.56 10.48
C ALA A 84 12.10 3.42 9.09
N PHE A 85 11.34 3.03 8.08
CA PHE A 85 11.85 2.75 6.75
C PHE A 85 11.52 3.84 5.71
N ALA A 86 10.91 4.96 6.13
CA ALA A 86 10.48 6.03 5.23
C ALA A 86 11.60 6.58 4.34
N ASP A 87 12.80 6.72 4.90
CA ASP A 87 13.95 7.28 4.19
C ASP A 87 14.91 6.20 3.68
N PHE A 88 14.75 4.96 4.15
CA PHE A 88 15.68 3.86 3.87
C PHE A 88 15.72 3.49 2.39
N PHE A 89 14.58 3.56 1.71
CA PHE A 89 14.45 3.20 0.30
C PHE A 89 14.44 4.41 -0.65
N LYS A 90 14.59 5.63 -0.11
CA LYS A 90 14.67 6.82 -0.96
C LYS A 90 16.02 6.84 -1.67
N PRO A 91 16.06 7.11 -2.98
CA PRO A 91 17.33 7.34 -3.65
C PRO A 91 18.00 8.55 -2.99
N VAL A 92 19.20 8.34 -2.46
CA VAL A 92 20.06 9.45 -2.05
C VAL A 92 20.40 10.26 -3.29
N ASN A 93 19.70 11.37 -3.49
CA ASN A 93 20.04 12.28 -4.57
C ASN A 93 21.39 12.95 -4.23
N ARG A 94 22.49 12.31 -4.62
CA ARG A 94 23.84 12.87 -4.48
C ARG A 94 24.13 13.97 -5.51
N TYR A 95 23.20 14.29 -6.40
CA TYR A 95 23.39 15.33 -7.40
C TYR A 95 22.12 16.15 -7.62
N GLN A 96 22.02 17.28 -6.92
CA GLN A 96 20.98 18.27 -7.17
C GLN A 96 21.64 19.47 -7.89
N PRO A 97 21.68 19.48 -9.25
CA PRO A 97 22.23 20.61 -9.98
C PRO A 97 21.37 21.84 -9.67
N GLY A 98 21.98 22.85 -9.04
CA GLY A 98 21.32 24.11 -8.67
C GLY A 98 20.93 24.26 -7.21
N ARG A 99 21.22 23.30 -6.31
CA ARG A 99 21.21 23.60 -4.87
C ARG A 99 22.50 24.33 -4.53
N THR A 100 22.49 25.65 -4.68
CA THR A 100 23.36 26.54 -3.90
C THR A 100 22.92 26.45 -2.44
N GLY A 101 23.16 25.29 -1.82
CA GLY A 101 23.49 25.31 -0.41
C GLY A 101 24.71 26.21 -0.30
N ASP A 102 24.71 27.07 0.71
CA ASP A 102 25.88 27.80 1.15
C ASP A 102 27.10 26.87 1.02
N VAL A 103 27.85 27.05 -0.07
CA VAL A 103 29.17 26.48 -0.19
C VAL A 103 29.92 27.33 0.80
N ASP A 104 29.94 26.86 2.05
CA ASP A 104 30.97 27.24 2.98
C ASP A 104 32.28 27.06 2.19
N GLN A 105 32.83 28.17 1.72
CA GLN A 105 34.13 28.22 1.04
C GLN A 105 35.23 27.97 2.09
N GLY A 106 35.03 27.03 3.01
CA GLY A 106 36.00 26.52 3.97
C GLY A 106 37.01 25.58 3.31
N HIS A 107 37.36 25.85 2.06
CA HIS A 107 38.36 25.11 1.29
C HIS A 107 39.70 25.86 1.21
N ASP A 108 39.74 27.12 1.67
CA ASP A 108 40.96 27.90 1.91
C ASP A 108 41.15 28.21 3.40
N SER A 109 40.77 27.28 4.28
CA SER A 109 40.98 27.43 5.72
C SER A 109 42.34 26.87 6.15
N ASP A 110 42.93 27.44 7.22
CA ASP A 110 44.21 26.97 7.78
C ASP A 110 44.13 25.49 8.20
N GLU A 111 42.94 25.03 8.62
CA GLU A 111 42.69 23.63 8.97
C GLU A 111 42.78 22.71 7.75
N ALA A 112 42.29 23.15 6.59
CA ALA A 112 42.41 22.38 5.35
C ALA A 112 43.88 22.23 4.92
N ALA A 113 44.71 23.28 5.11
CA ALA A 113 46.14 23.21 4.87
C ALA A 113 46.86 22.27 5.86
N ALA A 114 46.48 22.30 7.14
CA ALA A 114 47.00 21.39 8.15
C ALA A 114 46.68 19.92 7.81
N ILE A 115 45.45 19.62 7.42
CA ILE A 115 45.04 18.28 6.98
C ILE A 115 45.82 17.84 5.74
N CYS A 116 46.00 18.72 4.74
CA CYS A 116 46.80 18.40 3.55
C CYS A 116 48.25 18.04 3.93
N SER A 117 48.87 18.80 4.84
CA SER A 117 50.23 18.52 5.31
C SER A 117 50.35 17.20 6.07
N GLN A 118 49.36 16.86 6.91
CA GLN A 118 49.34 15.58 7.62
C GLN A 118 49.24 14.38 6.67
N LEU A 119 48.53 14.55 5.56
CA LEU A 119 48.31 13.50 4.56
C LEU A 119 49.37 13.50 3.44
N GLY A 120 50.35 14.42 3.47
CA GLY A 120 51.36 14.56 2.42
C GLY A 120 50.80 15.07 1.08
N LEU A 121 49.64 15.71 1.10
CA LEU A 121 48.98 16.30 -0.06
C LEU A 121 49.40 17.76 -0.25
N LYS A 122 49.33 18.25 -1.48
CA LYS A 122 49.56 19.67 -1.75
C LYS A 122 48.41 20.51 -1.14
N PRO A 123 48.69 21.72 -0.63
CA PRO A 123 47.64 22.65 -0.21
C PRO A 123 46.64 22.89 -1.36
N GLY A 124 45.35 22.87 -1.05
CA GLY A 124 44.28 23.01 -2.03
C GLY A 124 43.92 21.71 -2.79
N ALA A 125 44.53 20.56 -2.49
CA ALA A 125 44.16 19.28 -3.11
C ALA A 125 42.73 18.80 -2.75
N LEU A 126 42.10 19.42 -1.74
CA LEU A 126 40.73 19.15 -1.33
C LEU A 126 39.71 20.07 -2.04
N ASN A 127 40.20 20.99 -2.87
CA ASN A 127 39.41 21.99 -3.58
C ASN A 127 39.17 21.43 -4.98
N GLY A 128 38.07 20.67 -5.13
CA GLY A 128 37.69 20.02 -6.39
C GLY A 128 37.26 21.00 -7.47
#